data_AF-A0A955YBE8-F1
#
_entry.id   AF-A0A955YBE8-F1
#
_cell.length_a   1.000
_cell.length_b   1.000
_cell.length_c   1.000
_cell.angle_alpha   90.00
_cell.angle_beta   90.00
_cell.angle_gamma   90.00
#
_symmetry.space_group_name_H-M   'P 1'
#
loop_
_entity.id
_entity.type
_entity.pdbx_description
1 polymer ?
#
loop_
_entity_poly.entity_id
_entity_poly.type
_entity_poly.pdbx_seq_one_letter_code
_entity_poly.pdbx_strand_id
1 'polypeptide(L)'
;AVGHRVVHGGESFVAPTRITPEVVEALEGIQHLAPLHAPANLAGIRAALEALPDVPHVAVFDTAVHHTLPRRARTYALPAALARAHGIRRYGFHGPSHALVARRAADWMRADLRDLRVITCHLGGGCSVTAWEGGSSVETSMGMTPLEGLVMASRSGDVDPGALLALARAEGLDLDGLDRLLNRESGMLGLAGASDLRDVEARAADGDDDARLAIAVFAHRVRKYIGAYAAVLGGVDAIVFTAGIGENAVAMRQRITQRLGFLGATLDPERNSDARVSVDAPVAEISDDRSRCRLLVVKTDETLAIAADTAKVAGALDQVRITAPIPVKISARHVHLTAEHVEALFGPGHTLTPRKPLGQPGQYVCEERVTVVGPKNRLERVGIIGPPRPASQVEISRTDEFHLGVDAPVRLSGDHRGTPGITLEGPAGRVVLTSGLICAWRHIHMTPEDAERYGVSHGDRVEVELDTDGRDLVLRDVIVRVKDSYVLEMHIDTDEANAADLGADATGVLAPTHGKATLTRRAVLLDTAGGAG
;
A
#
# COMPACT_ATOMS: atom_id res chain seq x y z
N ALA A 1 15.99 16.42 16.85
CA ALA A 1 15.53 16.57 15.45
C ALA A 1 14.17 17.25 15.46
N VAL A 2 13.81 17.95 14.37
CA VAL A 2 12.52 18.63 14.19
C VAL A 2 11.79 18.00 13.00
N GLY A 3 10.56 17.55 13.20
CA GLY A 3 9.70 17.03 12.15
C GLY A 3 8.71 18.08 11.65
N HIS A 4 8.62 18.26 10.34
CA HIS A 4 7.72 19.19 9.67
C HIS A 4 6.67 18.42 8.89
N ARG A 5 5.40 18.58 9.25
CA ARG A 5 4.32 18.08 8.38
C ARG A 5 4.24 18.94 7.14
N VAL A 6 4.36 18.32 5.97
CA VAL A 6 4.21 18.97 4.68
C VAL A 6 3.05 18.34 3.93
N VAL A 7 2.08 19.15 3.50
CA VAL A 7 0.85 18.62 2.89
C VAL A 7 1.13 17.93 1.55
N HIS A 8 2.04 18.46 0.75
CA HIS A 8 2.25 17.98 -0.62
C HIS A 8 3.74 17.76 -0.93
N GLY A 9 4.09 16.55 -1.37
CA GLY A 9 5.45 16.16 -1.77
C GLY A 9 5.69 16.15 -3.29
N GLY A 10 4.63 16.36 -4.08
CA GLY A 10 4.74 16.34 -5.53
C GLY A 10 5.15 14.95 -6.02
N GLU A 11 5.83 14.87 -7.16
CA GLU A 11 6.35 13.59 -7.64
C GLU A 11 7.68 13.20 -6.98
N SER A 12 8.40 14.19 -6.46
CA SER A 12 9.79 14.06 -5.99
C SER A 12 9.92 13.56 -4.57
N PHE A 13 9.00 13.92 -3.67
CA PHE A 13 9.10 13.59 -2.25
C PHE A 13 8.20 12.42 -1.87
N VAL A 14 8.72 11.22 -2.12
CA VAL A 14 7.99 9.95 -1.95
C VAL A 14 8.18 9.33 -0.56
N ALA A 15 9.02 9.93 0.29
CA ALA A 15 9.36 9.46 1.63
C ALA A 15 9.70 10.65 2.53
N PRO A 16 9.76 10.47 3.86
CA PRO A 16 10.32 11.47 4.77
C PRO A 16 11.75 11.86 4.38
N THR A 17 12.02 13.16 4.30
CA THR A 17 13.27 13.69 3.73
C THR A 17 13.92 14.69 4.67
N ARG A 18 15.24 14.57 4.88
CA ARG A 18 15.99 15.56 5.64
C ARG A 18 15.96 16.90 4.89
N ILE A 19 15.63 17.98 5.59
CA ILE A 19 15.56 19.30 4.99
C ILE A 19 16.98 19.84 4.81
N THR A 20 17.30 20.18 3.56
CA THR A 20 18.49 20.90 3.11
C THR A 20 18.06 22.14 2.31
N PRO A 21 18.96 23.08 1.97
CA PRO A 21 18.61 24.20 1.10
C PRO A 21 17.97 23.77 -0.23
N GLU A 22 18.48 22.70 -0.84
CA GLU A 22 17.95 22.14 -2.09
C GLU A 22 16.54 21.57 -1.93
N VAL A 23 16.25 20.95 -0.77
CA VAL A 23 14.90 20.48 -0.45
C VAL A 23 13.94 21.65 -0.28
N VAL A 24 14.37 22.74 0.36
CA VAL A 24 13.53 23.95 0.51
C VAL A 24 13.22 24.56 -0.86
N GLU A 25 14.21 24.68 -1.75
CA GLU A 25 14.01 25.17 -3.12
C GLU A 25 13.06 24.26 -3.92
N ALA A 26 13.23 22.94 -3.82
CA ALA A 26 12.35 21.99 -4.48
C ALA A 26 10.90 22.05 -3.93
N LEU A 27 10.72 22.33 -2.63
CA LEU A 27 9.40 22.57 -2.04
C LEU A 27 8.75 23.86 -2.53
N GLU A 28 9.54 24.90 -2.76
CA GLU A 28 9.07 26.15 -3.39
C GLU A 28 8.58 25.89 -4.81
N GLY A 29 9.30 25.08 -5.59
CA GLY A 29 8.93 24.72 -6.97
C GLY A 29 7.57 24.02 -7.09
N ILE A 30 7.14 23.30 -6.05
CA ILE A 30 5.86 22.56 -6.04
C ILE A 30 4.72 23.27 -5.30
N GLN A 31 4.89 24.53 -4.89
CA GLN A 31 3.85 25.28 -4.16
C GLN A 31 2.51 25.34 -4.90
N HIS A 32 2.54 25.39 -6.24
CA HIS A 32 1.35 25.44 -7.09
C HIS A 32 0.44 24.19 -6.95
N LEU A 33 0.95 23.07 -6.46
CA LEU A 33 0.16 21.85 -6.22
C LEU A 33 -0.70 21.96 -4.95
N ALA A 34 -0.32 22.82 -4.00
CA ALA A 34 -1.04 23.02 -2.74
C ALA A 34 -0.98 24.50 -2.30
N PRO A 35 -1.56 25.44 -3.08
CA PRO A 35 -1.38 26.87 -2.88
C PRO A 35 -1.88 27.37 -1.51
N LEU A 36 -2.90 26.71 -0.95
CA LEU A 36 -3.44 27.05 0.37
C LEU A 36 -2.60 26.53 1.55
N HIS A 37 -1.70 25.57 1.33
CA HIS A 37 -0.98 24.86 2.40
C HIS A 37 0.53 25.05 2.34
N ALA A 38 1.12 24.98 1.14
CA ALA A 38 2.57 25.01 0.95
C ALA A 38 3.24 26.29 1.48
N PRO A 39 2.67 27.51 1.31
CA PRO A 39 3.28 28.72 1.88
C PRO A 39 3.40 28.69 3.41
N ALA A 40 2.38 28.19 4.11
CA ALA A 40 2.40 28.06 5.56
C ALA A 40 3.39 26.99 6.03
N ASN A 41 3.47 25.85 5.34
CA ASN A 41 4.46 24.81 5.64
C ASN A 41 5.90 25.34 5.48
N LEU A 42 6.20 26.04 4.38
CA LEU A 42 7.53 26.61 4.13
C LEU A 42 7.91 27.71 5.13
N ALA A 43 6.96 28.58 5.50
CA ALA A 43 7.19 29.58 6.53
C ALA A 43 7.58 28.93 7.88
N GLY A 44 6.87 27.88 8.28
CA GLY A 44 7.18 27.11 9.49
C GLY A 44 8.56 26.44 9.43
N ILE A 45 8.92 25.85 8.28
CA ILE A 45 10.24 25.24 8.05
C ILE A 45 11.34 26.29 8.22
N ARG A 46 11.23 27.44 7.55
CA ARG A 46 12.25 28.50 7.57
C ARG A 46 12.43 29.08 8.97
N ALA A 47 11.32 29.38 9.66
CA ALA A 47 11.38 29.89 11.03
C ALA A 47 12.05 28.90 12.00
N ALA A 48 11.77 27.60 11.84
CA ALA A 48 12.40 26.59 12.67
C ALA A 48 13.90 26.40 12.34
N LEU A 49 14.29 26.47 11.06
CA LEU A 49 15.70 26.39 10.65
C LEU A 49 16.51 27.57 11.20
N GLU A 50 15.92 28.77 11.23
CA GLU A 50 16.53 29.95 11.82
C GLU A 50 16.70 29.80 13.34
N ALA A 51 15.69 29.26 14.02
CA ALA A 51 15.71 29.09 15.47
C ALA A 51 16.60 27.93 15.95
N LEU A 52 16.76 26.86 15.15
CA LEU A 52 17.44 25.62 15.53
C LEU A 52 18.39 25.11 14.43
N PRO A 53 19.38 25.91 14.00
CA PRO A 53 20.20 25.62 12.82
C PRO A 53 21.02 24.32 12.92
N ASP A 54 21.45 23.94 14.12
CA ASP A 54 22.30 22.77 14.36
C ASP A 54 21.50 21.47 14.60
N VAL A 55 20.17 21.56 14.66
CA VAL A 55 19.30 20.39 14.86
C VAL A 55 18.96 19.79 13.49
N PRO A 56 18.85 18.46 13.31
CA PRO A 56 18.36 17.90 12.06
C PRO A 56 16.86 18.20 11.84
N HIS A 57 16.51 18.77 10.68
CA HIS A 57 15.11 19.00 10.25
C HIS A 57 14.69 17.94 9.24
N VAL A 58 13.46 17.44 9.33
CA VAL A 58 12.90 16.43 8.44
C VAL A 58 11.51 16.86 7.98
N ALA A 59 11.24 16.82 6.68
CA ALA A 59 9.92 16.98 6.11
C ALA A 59 9.23 15.61 6.01
N VAL A 60 8.02 15.50 6.55
CA VAL A 60 7.16 14.31 6.48
C VAL A 60 5.92 14.67 5.68
N PHE A 61 5.75 13.99 4.55
CA PHE A 61 4.74 14.35 3.55
C PHE A 61 3.45 13.55 3.70
N ASP A 62 2.31 14.23 3.72
CA ASP A 62 0.99 13.59 3.74
C ASP A 62 0.73 12.69 2.52
N THR A 63 1.42 12.98 1.42
CA THR A 63 1.30 12.31 0.11
C THR A 63 2.26 11.10 -0.02
N ALA A 64 3.34 11.04 0.75
CA ALA A 64 4.43 10.06 0.58
C ALA A 64 3.94 8.60 0.57
N VAL A 65 3.10 8.24 1.55
CA VAL A 65 2.55 6.87 1.72
C VAL A 65 1.80 6.39 0.47
N HIS A 66 1.16 7.30 -0.25
CA HIS A 66 0.34 7.01 -1.41
C HIS A 66 1.13 6.98 -2.73
N HIS A 67 2.46 7.19 -2.72
CA HIS A 67 3.28 6.97 -3.92
C HIS A 67 3.31 5.51 -4.37
N THR A 68 2.83 4.60 -3.54
CA THR A 68 2.60 3.18 -3.85
C THR A 68 1.35 2.94 -4.71
N LEU A 69 0.50 3.95 -4.94
CA LEU A 69 -0.69 3.83 -5.78
C LEU A 69 -0.33 3.31 -7.18
N PRO A 70 -0.99 2.23 -7.67
CA PRO A 70 -0.78 1.74 -9.02
C PRO A 70 -1.24 2.77 -10.05
N ARG A 71 -0.64 2.76 -11.25
CA ARG A 71 -0.96 3.72 -12.34
C ARG A 71 -2.46 3.89 -12.58
N ARG A 72 -3.21 2.78 -12.57
CA ARG A 72 -4.68 2.77 -12.74
C ARG A 72 -5.45 3.58 -11.68
N ALA A 73 -4.95 3.67 -10.45
CA ALA A 73 -5.59 4.40 -9.35
C ALA A 73 -5.19 5.88 -9.33
N ARG A 74 -3.98 6.19 -9.82
CA ARG A 74 -3.45 7.57 -9.82
C ARG A 74 -3.68 8.39 -11.08
N THR A 75 -3.95 7.75 -12.21
CA THR A 75 -4.10 8.46 -13.49
C THR A 75 -5.54 8.94 -13.67
N TYR A 76 -5.72 10.26 -13.79
CA TYR A 76 -6.99 10.81 -14.28
C TYR A 76 -7.12 10.61 -15.80
N ALA A 77 -8.34 10.40 -16.27
CA ALA A 77 -8.67 10.25 -17.69
C ALA A 77 -8.65 11.58 -18.46
N LEU A 78 -7.50 12.28 -18.41
CA LEU A 78 -7.22 13.52 -19.12
C LEU A 78 -6.19 13.28 -20.24
N PRO A 79 -6.07 14.18 -21.23
CA PRO A 79 -5.03 14.08 -22.25
C PRO A 79 -3.64 13.93 -21.61
N ALA A 80 -2.97 12.82 -21.91
CA ALA A 80 -1.78 12.40 -21.17
C ALA A 80 -0.61 13.41 -21.25
N ALA A 81 -0.49 14.15 -22.36
CA ALA A 81 0.51 15.19 -22.52
C ALA A 81 0.28 16.36 -21.55
N LEU A 82 -0.97 16.82 -21.42
CA LEU A 82 -1.34 17.88 -20.49
C LEU A 82 -1.17 17.43 -19.03
N ALA A 83 -1.63 16.22 -18.72
CA ALA A 83 -1.51 15.69 -17.37
C ALA A 83 -0.03 15.60 -16.93
N ARG A 84 0.87 15.12 -17.80
CA ARG A 84 2.31 15.10 -17.51
C ARG A 84 2.92 16.48 -17.37
N ALA A 85 2.59 17.41 -18.29
CA ALA A 85 3.15 18.77 -18.27
C ALA A 85 2.80 19.54 -16.98
N HIS A 86 1.67 19.22 -16.35
CA HIS A 86 1.17 19.90 -15.16
C HIS A 86 1.17 19.04 -13.89
N GLY A 87 1.77 17.84 -13.92
CA GLY A 87 1.78 16.94 -12.76
C GLY A 87 0.39 16.49 -12.29
N ILE A 88 -0.61 16.45 -13.19
CA ILE A 88 -2.00 16.12 -12.82
C ILE A 88 -2.16 14.62 -12.64
N ARG A 89 -2.38 14.21 -11.40
CA ARG A 89 -2.61 12.83 -10.96
C ARG A 89 -3.20 12.81 -9.56
N ARG A 90 -3.70 11.65 -9.11
CA ARG A 90 -3.96 11.42 -7.70
C ARG A 90 -2.64 11.38 -6.93
N TYR A 91 -2.58 12.14 -5.85
CA TYR A 91 -1.53 12.04 -4.83
C TYR A 91 -2.07 11.37 -3.58
N GLY A 92 -3.23 11.81 -3.07
CA GLY A 92 -3.78 11.33 -1.80
C GLY A 92 -3.12 11.98 -0.58
N PHE A 93 -3.84 12.07 0.55
CA PHE A 93 -3.38 12.76 1.76
C PHE A 93 -3.77 11.99 3.03
N HIS A 94 -3.41 12.54 4.19
CA HIS A 94 -3.51 11.85 5.48
C HIS A 94 -2.69 10.55 5.53
N GLY A 95 -1.65 10.44 4.71
CA GLY A 95 -0.77 9.26 4.62
C GLY A 95 -0.24 8.78 5.97
N PRO A 96 0.38 9.64 6.80
CA PRO A 96 0.87 9.26 8.13
C PRO A 96 -0.23 8.67 9.03
N SER A 97 -1.43 9.27 9.03
CA SER A 97 -2.57 8.76 9.81
C SER A 97 -3.03 7.40 9.28
N HIS A 98 -3.29 7.28 7.97
CA HIS A 98 -3.74 6.02 7.37
C HIS A 98 -2.72 4.89 7.60
N ALA A 99 -1.42 5.17 7.44
CA ALA A 99 -0.36 4.19 7.64
C ALA A 99 -0.25 3.73 9.10
N LEU A 100 -0.37 4.66 10.06
CA LEU A 100 -0.36 4.34 11.48
C LEU A 100 -1.54 3.43 11.85
N VAL A 101 -2.75 3.79 11.44
CA VAL A 101 -3.94 3.03 11.85
C VAL A 101 -4.09 1.70 11.12
N ALA A 102 -3.60 1.59 9.88
CA ALA A 102 -3.51 0.32 9.18
C ALA A 102 -2.56 -0.66 9.90
N ARG A 103 -1.38 -0.18 10.32
CA ARG A 103 -0.44 -1.00 11.11
C ARG A 103 -1.03 -1.42 12.46
N ARG A 104 -1.63 -0.48 13.21
CA ARG A 104 -2.28 -0.78 14.49
C ARG A 104 -3.40 -1.81 14.36
N ALA A 105 -4.18 -1.74 13.28
CA ALA A 105 -5.20 -2.73 12.99
C ALA A 105 -4.58 -4.12 12.73
N ALA A 106 -3.52 -4.19 11.92
CA ALA A 106 -2.80 -5.43 11.65
C ALA A 106 -2.20 -6.04 12.93
N ASP A 107 -1.53 -5.22 13.75
CA ASP A 107 -0.95 -5.63 15.03
C ASP A 107 -2.02 -6.19 15.98
N TRP A 108 -3.18 -5.52 16.07
CA TRP A 108 -4.31 -6.00 16.88
C TRP A 108 -4.88 -7.32 16.35
N MET A 109 -4.97 -7.47 15.03
CA MET A 109 -5.38 -8.72 14.37
C MET A 109 -4.31 -9.82 14.45
N ARG A 110 -3.12 -9.52 15.00
CA ARG A 110 -1.96 -10.41 15.09
C ARG A 110 -1.55 -10.97 13.73
N ALA A 111 -1.65 -10.15 12.70
CA ALA A 111 -1.31 -10.49 11.33
C ALA A 111 -0.41 -9.40 10.75
N ASP A 112 0.37 -9.78 9.73
CA ASP A 112 1.14 -8.79 8.98
C ASP A 112 0.18 -8.01 8.07
N LEU A 113 0.34 -6.68 7.97
CA LEU A 113 -0.47 -5.86 7.06
C LEU A 113 -0.36 -6.33 5.59
N ARG A 114 0.72 -7.03 5.23
CA ARG A 114 0.91 -7.65 3.91
C ARG A 114 -0.07 -8.77 3.61
N ASP A 115 -0.54 -9.46 4.64
CA ASP A 115 -1.48 -10.57 4.51
C ASP A 115 -2.95 -10.11 4.63
N LEU A 116 -3.19 -8.80 4.78
CA LEU A 116 -4.50 -8.22 5.04
C LEU A 116 -4.95 -7.27 3.92
N ARG A 117 -6.28 -7.20 3.74
CA ARG A 117 -7.02 -6.21 2.97
C ARG A 117 -7.74 -5.28 3.93
N VAL A 118 -7.21 -4.07 4.12
CA VAL A 118 -7.72 -3.12 5.13
C VAL A 118 -8.22 -1.86 4.45
N ILE A 119 -9.40 -1.38 4.86
CA ILE A 119 -9.90 -0.06 4.49
C ILE A 119 -9.78 0.84 5.71
N THR A 120 -9.08 1.95 5.61
CA THR A 120 -8.97 2.93 6.69
C THR A 120 -9.73 4.20 6.35
N CYS A 121 -10.65 4.60 7.23
CA CYS A 121 -11.50 5.78 7.13
C CYS A 121 -11.03 6.83 8.14
N HIS A 122 -10.26 7.82 7.67
CA HIS A 122 -9.88 8.99 8.44
C HIS A 122 -11.01 10.01 8.36
N LEU A 123 -11.77 10.18 9.44
CA LEU A 123 -12.94 11.06 9.47
C LEU A 123 -12.71 12.18 10.50
N GLY A 124 -12.40 13.38 10.03
CA GLY A 124 -12.18 14.57 10.85
C GLY A 124 -12.65 15.84 10.13
N GLY A 125 -12.01 16.99 10.40
CA GLY A 125 -12.31 18.22 9.66
C GLY A 125 -12.05 18.08 8.15
N GLY A 126 -10.98 17.39 7.80
CA GLY A 126 -10.78 16.74 6.49
C GLY A 126 -11.09 15.25 6.59
N CYS A 127 -11.63 14.65 5.53
CA CYS A 127 -12.01 13.24 5.52
C CYS A 127 -11.44 12.51 4.31
N SER A 128 -10.87 11.33 4.53
CA SER A 128 -10.39 10.46 3.45
C SER A 128 -10.54 8.98 3.78
N VAL A 129 -10.57 8.16 2.73
CA VAL A 129 -10.54 6.70 2.81
C VAL A 129 -9.31 6.20 2.06
N THR A 130 -8.66 5.15 2.56
CA THR A 130 -7.54 4.48 1.88
C THR A 130 -7.72 2.96 1.91
N ALA A 131 -7.44 2.30 0.79
CA ALA A 131 -7.41 0.85 0.66
C ALA A 131 -5.97 0.33 0.74
N TRP A 132 -5.77 -0.71 1.54
CA TRP A 132 -4.47 -1.33 1.81
C TRP A 132 -4.48 -2.78 1.35
N GLU A 133 -3.50 -3.16 0.54
CA GLU A 133 -3.24 -4.53 0.11
C GLU A 133 -1.74 -4.74 -0.01
N GLY A 134 -1.24 -5.91 0.41
CA GLY A 134 0.20 -6.22 0.33
C GLY A 134 1.08 -5.25 1.14
N GLY A 135 0.52 -4.65 2.19
CA GLY A 135 1.22 -3.68 3.05
C GLY A 135 1.26 -2.25 2.51
N SER A 136 0.65 -1.99 1.35
CA SER A 136 0.78 -0.72 0.63
C SER A 136 -0.58 -0.07 0.37
N SER A 137 -0.58 1.26 0.20
CA SER A 137 -1.77 2.01 -0.21
C SER A 137 -2.04 1.77 -1.70
N VAL A 138 -3.10 1.05 -2.02
CA VAL A 138 -3.47 0.71 -3.41
C VAL A 138 -4.59 1.58 -3.99
N GLU A 139 -5.32 2.32 -3.14
CA GLU A 139 -6.33 3.31 -3.53
C GLU A 139 -6.55 4.34 -2.42
N THR A 140 -6.90 5.59 -2.74
CA THR A 140 -7.22 6.63 -1.74
C THR A 140 -8.19 7.69 -2.28
N SER A 141 -9.03 8.26 -1.43
CA SER A 141 -10.20 9.04 -1.88
C SER A 141 -9.86 10.44 -2.30
N MET A 142 -8.87 11.06 -1.64
CA MET A 142 -8.41 12.38 -2.03
C MET A 142 -7.55 12.30 -3.29
N GLY A 143 -7.55 13.42 -4.02
CA GLY A 143 -7.11 13.49 -5.40
C GLY A 143 -5.71 14.03 -5.59
N MET A 144 -5.59 14.85 -6.63
CA MET A 144 -4.51 15.82 -6.77
C MET A 144 -4.48 16.79 -5.59
N THR A 145 -5.66 17.15 -5.08
CA THR A 145 -5.83 18.05 -3.94
C THR A 145 -6.65 17.39 -2.84
N PRO A 146 -6.64 17.94 -1.61
CA PRO A 146 -7.49 17.45 -0.51
C PRO A 146 -9.00 17.69 -0.70
N LEU A 147 -9.46 18.14 -1.88
CA LEU A 147 -10.86 18.45 -2.17
C LEU A 147 -11.65 17.24 -2.67
N GLU A 148 -11.05 16.40 -3.53
CA GLU A 148 -11.73 15.21 -4.08
C GLU A 148 -12.09 14.22 -2.95
N GLY A 149 -13.17 13.48 -3.13
CA GLY A 149 -13.54 12.41 -2.25
C GLY A 149 -14.75 12.70 -1.38
N LEU A 150 -14.55 12.55 -0.08
CA LEU A 150 -15.62 12.66 0.90
C LEU A 150 -16.12 14.09 1.05
N VAL A 151 -17.40 14.21 1.39
CA VAL A 151 -17.94 15.44 1.99
C VAL A 151 -17.22 15.67 3.31
N MET A 152 -16.79 16.90 3.58
CA MET A 152 -16.02 17.26 4.78
C MET A 152 -16.69 18.42 5.52
N ALA A 153 -16.00 19.02 6.50
CA ALA A 153 -16.54 20.13 7.28
C ALA A 153 -16.98 21.32 6.41
N SER A 154 -16.11 21.77 5.50
CA SER A 154 -16.37 22.89 4.58
C SER A 154 -16.09 22.57 3.10
N ARG A 155 -15.63 21.35 2.83
CA ARG A 155 -15.25 20.91 1.47
C ARG A 155 -16.35 20.07 0.85
N SER A 156 -16.61 20.29 -0.44
CA SER A 156 -17.67 19.61 -1.18
C SER A 156 -17.46 18.10 -1.32
N GLY A 157 -16.21 17.66 -1.44
CA GLY A 157 -15.91 16.31 -1.93
C GLY A 157 -16.21 16.20 -3.43
N ASP A 158 -16.54 15.00 -3.89
CA ASP A 158 -16.89 14.74 -5.29
C ASP A 158 -18.13 15.51 -5.74
N VAL A 159 -17.93 16.38 -6.73
CA VAL A 159 -18.98 17.09 -7.46
C VAL A 159 -18.75 16.89 -8.96
N ASP A 160 -19.84 16.76 -9.73
CA ASP A 160 -19.76 16.69 -11.19
C ASP A 160 -19.09 17.95 -11.76
N PRO A 161 -17.96 17.84 -12.48
CA PRO A 161 -17.33 18.98 -13.15
C PRO A 161 -18.28 19.74 -14.09
N GLY A 162 -19.24 19.06 -14.73
CA GLY A 162 -20.24 19.69 -15.58
C GLY A 162 -21.15 20.66 -14.82
N ALA A 163 -21.56 20.28 -13.60
CA ALA A 163 -22.32 21.15 -12.71
C ALA A 163 -21.52 22.40 -12.29
N LEU A 164 -20.21 22.24 -12.02
CA LEU A 164 -19.33 23.36 -11.69
C LEU A 164 -19.20 24.36 -12.85
N LEU A 165 -19.06 23.86 -14.08
CA LEU A 165 -19.01 24.71 -15.28
C LEU A 165 -20.32 25.46 -15.50
N ALA A 166 -21.46 24.83 -15.25
CA ALA A 166 -22.76 25.47 -15.35
C ALA A 166 -22.93 26.57 -14.28
N LEU A 167 -22.58 26.26 -13.04
CA LEU A 167 -22.64 27.20 -11.91
C LEU A 167 -21.74 28.42 -12.12
N ALA A 168 -20.48 28.19 -12.53
CA ALA A 168 -19.55 29.28 -12.77
C ALA A 168 -20.05 30.24 -13.85
N ARG A 169 -20.71 29.73 -14.90
CA ARG A 169 -21.33 30.56 -15.94
C ARG A 169 -22.56 31.31 -15.44
N ALA A 170 -23.39 30.66 -14.62
CA ALA A 170 -24.64 31.25 -14.12
C ALA A 170 -24.38 32.38 -13.11
N GLU A 171 -23.42 32.16 -12.20
CA GLU A 171 -23.10 33.08 -11.09
C GLU A 171 -21.92 34.00 -11.41
N GLY A 172 -21.32 33.88 -12.60
CA GLY A 172 -20.15 34.66 -13.01
C GLY A 172 -18.92 34.41 -12.12
N LEU A 173 -18.77 33.21 -11.58
CA LEU A 173 -17.63 32.86 -10.71
C LEU A 173 -16.36 32.68 -11.53
N ASP A 174 -15.28 33.28 -11.05
CA ASP A 174 -13.92 32.99 -11.50
C ASP A 174 -13.33 31.78 -10.76
N LEU A 175 -12.06 31.45 -11.04
CA LEU A 175 -11.38 30.30 -10.44
C LEU A 175 -11.26 30.44 -8.92
N ASP A 176 -11.00 31.64 -8.41
CA ASP A 176 -10.85 31.90 -6.98
C ASP A 176 -12.21 31.81 -6.25
N GLY A 177 -13.27 32.31 -6.88
CA GLY A 177 -14.64 32.17 -6.40
C GLY A 177 -15.07 30.71 -6.33
N LEU A 178 -14.74 29.91 -7.36
CA LEU A 178 -15.04 28.48 -7.37
C LEU A 178 -14.20 27.71 -6.33
N ASP A 179 -12.91 28.03 -6.17
CA ASP A 179 -12.06 27.44 -5.14
C ASP A 179 -12.60 27.71 -3.73
N ARG A 180 -12.97 28.96 -3.45
CA ARG A 180 -13.57 29.36 -2.17
C ARG A 180 -14.87 28.62 -1.90
N LEU A 181 -15.75 28.56 -2.90
CA LEU A 181 -17.02 27.85 -2.80
C LEU A 181 -16.78 26.38 -2.40
N LEU A 182 -15.90 25.70 -3.12
CA LEU A 182 -15.67 24.26 -2.96
C LEU A 182 -14.88 23.90 -1.71
N ASN A 183 -13.93 24.74 -1.28
CA ASN A 183 -13.07 24.44 -0.13
C ASN A 183 -13.58 25.00 1.21
N ARG A 184 -14.33 26.11 1.19
CA ARG A 184 -14.65 26.89 2.40
C ARG A 184 -16.15 27.07 2.66
N GLU A 185 -17.00 26.98 1.65
CA GLU A 185 -18.44 27.29 1.76
C GLU A 185 -19.34 26.08 1.49
N SER A 186 -18.75 24.91 1.21
CA SER A 186 -19.45 23.67 0.87
C SER A 186 -19.46 22.68 2.04
N GLY A 187 -19.65 21.40 1.76
CA GLY A 187 -19.56 20.35 2.77
C GLY A 187 -20.72 20.38 3.77
N MET A 188 -20.46 19.97 5.01
CA MET A 188 -21.43 20.08 6.11
C MET A 188 -21.87 21.52 6.33
N LEU A 189 -20.94 22.48 6.24
CA LEU A 189 -21.25 23.90 6.34
C LEU A 189 -22.22 24.35 5.26
N GLY A 190 -21.99 23.99 3.99
CA GLY A 190 -22.88 24.38 2.90
C GLY A 190 -24.26 23.70 2.97
N LEU A 191 -24.34 22.49 3.52
CA LEU A 191 -25.60 21.74 3.62
C LEU A 191 -26.43 22.10 4.85
N ALA A 192 -25.79 22.32 5.99
CA ALA A 192 -26.47 22.52 7.27
C ALA A 192 -26.22 23.91 7.85
N GLY A 193 -25.29 24.72 7.34
CA GLY A 193 -24.90 25.99 7.98
C GLY A 193 -23.99 25.83 9.21
N ALA A 194 -23.48 24.62 9.48
CA ALA A 194 -22.53 24.34 10.55
C ALA A 194 -21.50 23.30 10.10
N SER A 195 -20.24 23.48 10.51
CA SER A 195 -19.11 22.63 10.10
C SER A 195 -18.73 21.57 11.15
N ASP A 196 -19.10 21.77 12.43
CA ASP A 196 -18.90 20.79 13.49
C ASP A 196 -20.03 19.76 13.49
N LEU A 197 -19.67 18.47 13.39
CA LEU A 197 -20.66 17.39 13.35
C LEU A 197 -21.54 17.36 14.61
N ARG A 198 -21.03 17.74 15.78
CA ARG A 198 -21.80 17.71 17.04
C ARG A 198 -22.97 18.70 17.00
N ASP A 199 -22.73 19.89 16.45
CA ASP A 199 -23.76 20.91 16.29
C ASP A 199 -24.81 20.47 15.26
N VAL A 200 -24.36 19.84 14.17
CA VAL A 200 -25.26 19.27 13.15
C VAL A 200 -26.09 18.11 13.74
N GLU A 201 -25.50 17.23 14.55
CA GLU A 201 -26.21 16.14 15.20
C GLU A 201 -27.27 16.64 16.20
N ALA A 202 -26.96 17.67 16.99
CA ALA A 202 -27.91 18.30 17.91
C ALA A 202 -29.12 18.88 17.14
N ARG A 203 -28.86 19.66 16.08
CA ARG A 203 -29.92 20.22 15.24
C ARG A 203 -30.78 19.16 14.56
N ALA A 204 -30.15 18.10 14.05
CA ALA A 204 -30.87 16.98 13.45
C ALA A 204 -31.79 16.26 14.46
N ALA A 205 -31.39 16.19 15.73
CA ALA A 205 -32.22 15.68 16.82
C ALA A 205 -33.41 16.61 17.12
N ASP A 206 -33.21 17.93 17.03
CA ASP A 206 -34.24 18.96 17.25
C ASP A 206 -35.24 19.14 16.11
N GLY A 207 -35.07 18.42 14.99
CA GLY A 207 -36.03 18.47 13.87
C GLY A 207 -35.51 19.10 12.58
N ASP A 208 -34.26 19.55 12.54
CA ASP A 208 -33.68 20.23 11.39
C ASP A 208 -33.42 19.25 10.23
N ASP A 209 -34.18 19.41 9.14
CA ASP A 209 -34.12 18.53 7.98
C ASP A 209 -32.85 18.72 7.14
N ASP A 210 -32.27 19.92 7.10
CA ASP A 210 -31.01 20.21 6.41
C ASP A 210 -29.84 19.53 7.15
N ALA A 211 -29.84 19.59 8.48
CA ALA A 211 -28.88 18.88 9.31
C ALA A 211 -28.98 17.35 9.14
N ARG A 212 -30.21 16.81 9.08
CA ARG A 212 -30.44 15.38 8.81
C ARG A 212 -29.95 14.97 7.43
N LEU A 213 -30.20 15.81 6.41
CA LEU A 213 -29.72 15.58 5.06
C LEU A 213 -28.19 15.57 5.01
N ALA A 214 -27.53 16.55 5.65
CA ALA A 214 -26.08 16.63 5.71
C ALA A 214 -25.45 15.36 6.31
N ILE A 215 -25.98 14.88 7.44
CA ILE A 215 -25.55 13.62 8.07
C ILE A 215 -25.76 12.43 7.13
N ALA A 216 -26.91 12.35 6.46
CA ALA A 216 -27.23 11.26 5.55
C ALA A 216 -26.30 11.24 4.32
N VAL A 217 -26.01 12.42 3.75
CA VAL A 217 -25.09 12.59 2.63
C VAL A 217 -23.67 12.18 3.05
N PHE A 218 -23.19 12.64 4.20
CA PHE A 218 -21.86 12.26 4.72
C PHE A 218 -21.74 10.73 4.88
N ALA A 219 -22.67 10.10 5.61
CA ALA A 219 -22.65 8.66 5.83
C ALA A 219 -22.76 7.87 4.51
N HIS A 220 -23.59 8.34 3.57
CA HIS A 220 -23.72 7.75 2.24
C HIS A 220 -22.39 7.78 1.49
N ARG A 221 -21.68 8.92 1.49
CA ARG A 221 -20.41 9.08 0.77
C ARG A 221 -19.31 8.18 1.35
N VAL A 222 -19.18 8.11 2.67
CA VAL A 222 -18.21 7.20 3.30
C VAL A 222 -18.52 5.74 2.95
N ARG A 223 -19.79 5.32 3.06
CA ARG A 223 -20.21 3.95 2.69
C ARG A 223 -19.95 3.63 1.21
N LYS A 224 -20.20 4.58 0.31
CA LYS A 224 -19.91 4.43 -1.12
C LYS A 224 -18.43 4.16 -1.37
N TYR A 225 -17.54 4.91 -0.70
CA TYR A 225 -16.10 4.69 -0.79
C TYR A 225 -15.65 3.35 -0.22
N ILE A 226 -16.21 2.92 0.93
CA ILE A 226 -15.95 1.58 1.48
C ILE A 226 -16.35 0.50 0.46
N GLY A 227 -17.54 0.60 -0.14
CA GLY A 227 -17.99 -0.35 -1.15
C GLY A 227 -17.12 -0.36 -2.40
N ALA A 228 -16.74 0.82 -2.91
CA ALA A 228 -15.83 0.94 -4.05
C ALA A 228 -14.47 0.29 -3.75
N TYR A 229 -13.92 0.52 -2.56
CA TYR A 229 -12.60 0.01 -2.20
C TYR A 229 -12.61 -1.46 -1.85
N ALA A 230 -13.71 -1.96 -1.28
CA ALA A 230 -13.93 -3.40 -1.15
C ALA A 230 -13.93 -4.10 -2.52
N ALA A 231 -14.50 -3.46 -3.54
CA ALA A 231 -14.45 -3.96 -4.92
C ALA A 231 -13.03 -3.90 -5.52
N VAL A 232 -12.27 -2.82 -5.25
CA VAL A 232 -10.85 -2.72 -5.66
C VAL A 232 -9.99 -3.83 -5.05
N LEU A 233 -10.25 -4.17 -3.78
CA LEU A 233 -9.50 -5.18 -3.02
C LEU A 233 -9.96 -6.62 -3.27
N GLY A 234 -11.12 -6.84 -3.89
CA GLY A 234 -11.71 -8.18 -4.07
C GLY A 234 -12.11 -8.85 -2.73
N GLY A 235 -12.36 -8.07 -1.69
CA GLY A 235 -12.64 -8.53 -0.32
C GLY A 235 -12.04 -7.59 0.73
N VAL A 236 -12.47 -7.69 1.99
CA VAL A 236 -11.98 -6.83 3.09
C VAL A 236 -11.91 -7.63 4.37
N ASP A 237 -10.76 -7.57 5.04
CA ASP A 237 -10.53 -8.21 6.34
C ASP A 237 -10.85 -7.27 7.50
N ALA A 238 -10.59 -5.96 7.33
CA ALA A 238 -10.92 -4.94 8.32
C ALA A 238 -11.32 -3.58 7.71
N ILE A 239 -12.29 -2.93 8.35
CA ILE A 239 -12.62 -1.51 8.13
C ILE A 239 -12.32 -0.75 9.42
N VAL A 240 -11.48 0.27 9.32
CA VAL A 240 -10.95 1.03 10.44
C VAL A 240 -11.51 2.44 10.42
N PHE A 241 -12.08 2.91 11.53
CA PHE A 241 -12.49 4.29 11.75
C PHE A 241 -11.47 5.00 12.63
N THR A 242 -11.04 6.19 12.24
CA THR A 242 -10.06 7.00 12.99
C THR A 242 -10.35 8.50 12.87
N ALA A 243 -9.59 9.32 13.60
CA ALA A 243 -9.68 10.77 13.68
C ALA A 243 -10.96 11.26 14.38
N GLY A 244 -11.14 12.57 14.47
CA GLY A 244 -12.12 13.18 15.39
C GLY A 244 -13.54 12.60 15.31
N ILE A 245 -14.08 12.45 14.10
CA ILE A 245 -15.42 11.87 13.87
C ILE A 245 -15.35 10.33 14.01
N GLY A 246 -14.36 9.68 13.40
CA GLY A 246 -14.28 8.21 13.39
C GLY A 246 -14.08 7.61 14.78
N GLU A 247 -13.31 8.27 15.65
CA GLU A 247 -13.05 7.86 17.02
C GLU A 247 -14.26 8.08 17.94
N ASN A 248 -15.00 9.18 17.77
CA ASN A 248 -15.96 9.65 18.78
C ASN A 248 -17.44 9.57 18.38
N ALA A 249 -17.78 9.66 17.09
CA ALA A 249 -19.18 9.76 16.65
C ALA A 249 -19.85 8.39 16.48
N VAL A 250 -20.35 7.83 17.59
CA VAL A 250 -21.02 6.52 17.67
C VAL A 250 -22.14 6.38 16.64
N ALA A 251 -23.03 7.38 16.57
CA ALA A 251 -24.16 7.39 15.64
C ALA A 251 -23.72 7.44 14.17
N MET A 252 -22.62 8.15 13.89
CA MET A 252 -22.07 8.22 12.54
C MET A 252 -21.50 6.88 12.09
N ARG A 253 -20.73 6.19 12.95
CA ARG A 253 -20.24 4.83 12.65
C ARG A 253 -21.39 3.86 12.38
N GLN A 254 -22.48 3.93 13.16
CA GLN A 254 -23.69 3.15 12.89
C GLN A 254 -24.27 3.45 11.51
N ARG A 255 -24.46 4.72 11.16
CA ARG A 255 -25.03 5.12 9.85
C ARG A 255 -24.17 4.69 8.67
N ILE A 256 -22.84 4.75 8.80
CA ILE A 256 -21.89 4.34 7.76
C ILE A 256 -21.92 2.82 7.56
N THR A 257 -21.93 2.07 8.67
CA THR A 257 -21.85 0.60 8.63
C THR A 257 -23.17 -0.08 8.26
N GLN A 258 -24.28 0.66 8.26
CA GLN A 258 -25.55 0.18 7.72
C GLN A 258 -25.38 -0.34 6.29
N ARG A 259 -25.91 -1.55 6.05
CA ARG A 259 -25.90 -2.25 4.75
C ARG A 259 -24.52 -2.76 4.30
N LEU A 260 -23.51 -2.83 5.18
CA LEU A 260 -22.23 -3.47 4.86
C LEU A 260 -22.22 -4.99 5.10
N GLY A 261 -23.33 -5.59 5.52
CA GLY A 261 -23.42 -7.03 5.80
C GLY A 261 -23.09 -7.94 4.61
N PHE A 262 -23.28 -7.48 3.37
CA PHE A 262 -22.87 -8.24 2.16
C PHE A 262 -21.34 -8.40 2.05
N LEU A 263 -20.55 -7.49 2.66
CA LEU A 263 -19.11 -7.61 2.81
C LEU A 263 -18.72 -8.52 3.99
N GLY A 264 -19.69 -9.05 4.73
CA GLY A 264 -19.46 -9.74 5.99
C GLY A 264 -19.07 -8.80 7.13
N ALA A 265 -19.28 -7.49 7.00
CA ALA A 265 -19.04 -6.49 8.03
C ALA A 265 -20.34 -6.19 8.79
N THR A 266 -20.45 -6.71 10.01
CA THR A 266 -21.63 -6.55 10.87
C THR A 266 -21.22 -5.84 12.15
N LEU A 267 -21.89 -4.72 12.45
CA LEU A 267 -21.64 -3.93 13.64
C LEU A 267 -22.34 -4.55 14.86
N ASP A 268 -21.63 -4.59 15.99
CA ASP A 268 -22.22 -4.80 17.31
C ASP A 268 -22.60 -3.42 17.91
N PRO A 269 -23.90 -3.13 18.14
CA PRO A 269 -24.33 -1.83 18.64
C PRO A 269 -23.79 -1.47 20.02
N GLU A 270 -23.64 -2.45 20.93
CA GLU A 270 -23.17 -2.25 22.29
C GLU A 270 -21.68 -1.97 22.30
N ARG A 271 -20.87 -2.81 21.63
CA ARG A 271 -19.42 -2.56 21.45
C ARG A 271 -19.16 -1.23 20.78
N ASN A 272 -19.97 -0.84 19.79
CA ASN A 272 -19.83 0.46 19.14
C ASN A 272 -20.12 1.64 20.08
N SER A 273 -21.11 1.50 20.97
CA SER A 273 -21.44 2.50 21.99
C SER A 273 -20.33 2.64 23.04
N ASP A 274 -19.73 1.51 23.42
CA ASP A 274 -18.72 1.44 24.47
C ASP A 274 -17.29 1.66 23.97
N ALA A 275 -17.08 1.67 22.65
CA ALA A 275 -15.77 1.88 22.04
C ALA A 275 -15.12 3.19 22.53
N ARG A 276 -13.98 3.06 23.20
CA ARG A 276 -13.10 4.15 23.60
C ARG A 276 -11.69 3.78 23.19
N VAL A 277 -10.96 4.73 22.61
CA VAL A 277 -9.56 4.55 22.22
C VAL A 277 -8.70 5.64 22.82
N SER A 278 -7.52 5.28 23.27
CA SER A 278 -6.51 6.18 23.84
C SER A 278 -5.13 5.83 23.31
N VAL A 279 -4.08 6.51 23.78
CA VAL A 279 -2.71 6.11 23.44
C VAL A 279 -2.38 4.73 24.03
N ASP A 280 -2.87 4.43 25.24
CA ASP A 280 -2.62 3.16 25.95
C ASP A 280 -3.49 2.00 25.45
N ALA A 281 -4.69 2.31 24.96
CA ALA A 281 -5.61 1.34 24.35
C ALA A 281 -6.00 1.85 22.96
N PRO A 282 -5.12 1.69 21.95
CA PRO A 282 -5.27 2.37 20.67
C PRO A 282 -6.29 1.75 19.72
N VAL A 283 -6.84 0.57 20.03
CA VAL A 283 -7.77 -0.16 19.15
C VAL A 283 -8.94 -0.69 19.96
N ALA A 284 -10.16 -0.47 19.47
CA ALA A 284 -11.40 -1.06 19.97
C ALA A 284 -12.15 -1.77 18.84
N GLU A 285 -12.55 -3.01 19.03
CA GLU A 285 -13.40 -3.73 18.08
C GLU A 285 -14.87 -3.36 18.29
N ILE A 286 -15.57 -3.11 17.18
CA ILE A 286 -17.00 -2.77 17.15
C ILE A 286 -17.82 -3.71 16.28
N SER A 287 -17.21 -4.79 15.77
CA SER A 287 -17.92 -5.84 15.02
C SER A 287 -18.58 -6.87 15.93
N ASP A 288 -19.66 -7.46 15.42
CA ASP A 288 -20.30 -8.66 15.94
C ASP A 288 -19.36 -9.88 15.83
N ASP A 289 -19.49 -10.85 16.73
CA ASP A 289 -18.62 -12.04 16.78
C ASP A 289 -18.69 -12.91 15.52
N ARG A 290 -19.79 -12.84 14.76
CA ARG A 290 -19.97 -13.57 13.49
C ARG A 290 -19.52 -12.76 12.28
N SER A 291 -19.05 -11.54 12.48
CA SER A 291 -18.54 -10.68 11.41
C SER A 291 -17.28 -11.31 10.79
N ARG A 292 -17.27 -11.48 9.47
CA ARG A 292 -16.09 -11.96 8.72
C ARG A 292 -15.08 -10.85 8.48
N CYS A 293 -15.56 -9.62 8.35
CA CYS A 293 -14.75 -8.41 8.28
C CYS A 293 -14.77 -7.74 9.66
N ARG A 294 -13.61 -7.42 10.22
CA ARG A 294 -13.50 -6.70 11.48
C ARG A 294 -13.88 -5.24 11.29
N LEU A 295 -14.62 -4.67 12.23
CA LEU A 295 -14.87 -3.24 12.31
C LEU A 295 -14.10 -2.71 13.52
N LEU A 296 -13.18 -1.78 13.29
CA LEU A 296 -12.28 -1.30 14.33
C LEU A 296 -12.39 0.23 14.46
N VAL A 297 -12.34 0.72 15.68
CA VAL A 297 -12.02 2.12 15.98
C VAL A 297 -10.56 2.15 16.40
N VAL A 298 -9.76 3.01 15.79
CA VAL A 298 -8.32 3.10 16.06
C VAL A 298 -7.96 4.55 16.34
N LYS A 299 -7.22 4.79 17.44
CA LYS A 299 -6.65 6.10 17.74
C LYS A 299 -5.63 6.44 16.67
N THR A 300 -5.75 7.59 16.00
CA THR A 300 -4.61 8.17 15.26
C THR A 300 -3.82 9.12 16.15
N ASP A 301 -2.52 9.18 15.88
CA ASP A 301 -1.59 10.16 16.45
C ASP A 301 -0.59 10.55 15.34
N GLU A 302 -0.95 11.59 14.57
CA GLU A 302 -0.11 12.08 13.47
C GLU A 302 1.24 12.61 13.97
N THR A 303 1.25 13.24 15.16
CA THR A 303 2.47 13.77 15.76
C THR A 303 3.43 12.64 16.10
N LEU A 304 2.95 11.53 16.67
CA LEU A 304 3.76 10.34 16.91
C LEU A 304 4.27 9.72 15.60
N ALA A 305 3.43 9.66 14.56
CA ALA A 305 3.86 9.15 13.26
C ALA A 305 4.98 10.00 12.64
N ILE A 306 4.82 11.33 12.66
CA ILE A 306 5.84 12.29 12.20
C ILE A 306 7.11 12.17 13.04
N ALA A 307 6.99 12.04 14.37
CA ALA A 307 8.13 11.89 15.26
C ALA A 307 8.91 10.59 14.98
N ALA A 308 8.21 9.49 14.73
CA ALA A 308 8.84 8.21 14.37
C ALA A 308 9.60 8.31 13.03
N ASP A 309 8.98 8.88 11.99
CA ASP A 309 9.63 9.11 10.70
C ASP A 309 10.82 10.07 10.82
N THR A 310 10.67 11.13 11.61
CA THR A 310 11.75 12.10 11.90
C THR A 310 12.90 11.43 12.62
N ALA A 311 12.64 10.60 13.63
CA ALA A 311 13.67 9.88 14.37
C ALA A 311 14.43 8.91 13.46
N LYS A 312 13.71 8.21 12.56
CA LYS A 312 14.31 7.31 11.57
C LYS A 312 15.29 8.05 10.65
N VAL A 313 14.87 9.18 10.08
CA VAL A 313 15.71 9.97 9.17
C VAL A 313 16.86 10.67 9.91
N ALA A 314 16.59 11.25 11.08
CA ALA A 314 17.60 11.98 11.85
C ALA A 314 18.64 11.05 12.49
N GLY A 315 18.28 9.80 12.81
CA GLY A 315 19.21 8.79 13.32
C GLY A 315 20.15 8.21 12.26
N ALA A 316 19.93 8.51 10.98
CA ALA A 316 20.69 7.97 9.84
C ALA A 316 21.74 8.98 9.28
N LEU A 317 22.42 9.73 10.15
CA LEU A 317 23.56 10.58 9.74
C LEU A 317 24.67 9.70 9.10
N ASP A 318 24.92 9.98 7.82
CA ASP A 318 26.06 9.58 6.99
C ASP A 318 26.31 8.08 6.76
N GLN A 319 25.78 7.48 5.69
CA GLN A 319 26.50 6.60 4.72
C GLN A 319 25.49 6.05 3.69
N VAL A 320 25.58 6.48 2.43
CA VAL A 320 25.17 5.65 1.28
C VAL A 320 26.45 4.98 0.80
N ARG A 321 26.57 3.66 1.00
CA ARG A 321 27.62 2.88 0.33
C ARG A 321 27.12 2.62 -1.09
N ILE A 322 27.73 3.29 -2.07
CA ILE A 322 27.55 2.92 -3.48
C ILE A 322 27.98 1.46 -3.59
N THR A 323 27.02 0.60 -3.90
CA THR A 323 27.22 -0.84 -4.01
C THR A 323 27.17 -1.25 -5.47
N ALA A 324 27.86 -2.35 -5.78
CA ALA A 324 28.03 -2.83 -7.14
C ALA A 324 26.67 -3.09 -7.84
N PRO A 325 26.63 -3.07 -9.19
CA PRO A 325 25.44 -3.46 -9.93
C PRO A 325 25.00 -4.89 -9.55
N ILE A 326 23.71 -5.06 -9.33
CA ILE A 326 23.03 -6.33 -9.09
C ILE A 326 22.58 -6.87 -10.45
N PRO A 327 23.00 -8.07 -10.85
CA PRO A 327 22.50 -8.71 -12.07
C PRO A 327 20.99 -8.96 -11.99
N VAL A 328 20.25 -8.60 -13.05
CA VAL A 328 18.81 -8.82 -13.14
C VAL A 328 18.52 -10.00 -14.07
N LYS A 329 17.72 -10.94 -13.60
CA LYS A 329 17.41 -12.18 -14.30
C LYS A 329 15.91 -12.40 -14.41
N ILE A 330 15.53 -12.69 -15.64
CA ILE A 330 14.15 -12.87 -16.04
C ILE A 330 13.77 -14.31 -15.79
N SER A 331 12.84 -14.50 -14.87
CA SER A 331 12.29 -15.79 -14.50
C SER A 331 11.11 -16.08 -15.43
N ALA A 332 11.34 -17.01 -16.37
CA ALA A 332 10.26 -17.54 -17.18
C ALA A 332 9.32 -18.40 -16.32
N ARG A 333 8.08 -18.58 -16.79
CA ARG A 333 7.12 -19.50 -16.19
C ARG A 333 7.74 -20.90 -15.99
N HIS A 334 7.58 -21.46 -14.80
CA HIS A 334 8.17 -22.75 -14.46
C HIS A 334 7.44 -23.44 -13.31
N VAL A 335 7.80 -24.70 -13.08
CA VAL A 335 7.24 -25.53 -12.03
C VAL A 335 8.36 -26.07 -11.14
N HIS A 336 8.10 -26.07 -9.83
CA HIS A 336 8.81 -26.88 -8.86
C HIS A 336 7.95 -28.08 -8.49
N LEU A 337 8.57 -29.26 -8.40
CA LEU A 337 7.87 -30.52 -8.12
C LEU A 337 8.40 -31.19 -6.86
N THR A 338 7.55 -31.94 -6.19
CA THR A 338 7.95 -32.94 -5.19
C THR A 338 8.46 -34.20 -5.90
N ALA A 339 9.23 -35.04 -5.20
CA ALA A 339 9.65 -36.33 -5.75
C ALA A 339 8.44 -37.19 -6.16
N GLU A 340 7.39 -37.21 -5.33
CA GLU A 340 6.13 -37.89 -5.63
C GLU A 340 5.47 -37.39 -6.93
N HIS A 341 5.40 -36.07 -7.13
CA HIS A 341 4.82 -35.54 -8.36
C HIS A 341 5.72 -35.74 -9.58
N VAL A 342 7.05 -35.80 -9.43
CA VAL A 342 7.93 -36.22 -10.52
C VAL A 342 7.57 -37.64 -10.95
N GLU A 343 7.42 -38.57 -10.02
CA GLU A 343 7.04 -39.95 -10.36
C GLU A 343 5.64 -40.04 -10.97
N ALA A 344 4.67 -39.28 -10.44
CA ALA A 344 3.31 -39.27 -10.98
C ALA A 344 3.22 -38.71 -12.41
N LEU A 345 4.09 -37.76 -12.77
CA LEU A 345 4.09 -37.10 -14.07
C LEU A 345 4.96 -37.80 -15.11
N PHE A 346 6.05 -38.46 -14.68
CA PHE A 346 7.07 -39.03 -15.58
C PHE A 346 7.28 -40.54 -15.45
N GLY A 347 6.73 -41.17 -14.40
CA GLY A 347 6.76 -42.62 -14.18
C GLY A 347 7.43 -43.01 -12.86
N PRO A 348 7.11 -44.20 -12.30
CA PRO A 348 7.67 -44.64 -11.03
C PRO A 348 9.21 -44.66 -11.02
N GLY A 349 9.81 -44.11 -9.96
CA GLY A 349 11.26 -44.00 -9.82
C GLY A 349 11.98 -43.02 -10.77
N HIS A 350 11.25 -42.20 -11.52
CA HIS A 350 11.86 -41.20 -12.42
C HIS A 350 12.63 -40.14 -11.65
N THR A 351 13.82 -39.78 -12.14
CA THR A 351 14.64 -38.69 -11.59
C THR A 351 14.79 -37.59 -12.64
N LEU A 352 14.59 -36.33 -12.23
CA LEU A 352 14.72 -35.17 -13.12
C LEU A 352 16.12 -35.07 -13.73
N THR A 353 16.18 -34.83 -15.03
CA THR A 353 17.42 -34.78 -15.81
C THR A 353 17.92 -33.34 -15.90
N PRO A 354 19.10 -32.99 -15.36
CA PRO A 354 19.65 -31.64 -15.45
C PRO A 354 20.04 -31.29 -16.89
N ARG A 355 19.47 -30.20 -17.44
CA ARG A 355 19.79 -29.69 -18.78
C ARG A 355 20.77 -28.53 -18.74
N LYS A 356 20.50 -27.55 -17.88
CA LYS A 356 21.31 -26.32 -17.77
C LYS A 356 21.33 -25.83 -16.32
N PRO A 357 22.50 -25.51 -15.74
CA PRO A 357 22.56 -24.89 -14.42
C PRO A 357 21.94 -23.49 -14.44
N LEU A 358 21.34 -23.11 -13.33
CA LEU A 358 20.84 -21.75 -13.08
C LEU A 358 21.86 -20.94 -12.26
N GLY A 359 21.66 -19.62 -12.17
CA GLY A 359 22.56 -18.73 -11.43
C GLY A 359 22.67 -19.07 -9.94
N GLN A 360 21.58 -19.58 -9.35
CA GLN A 360 21.57 -20.02 -7.96
C GLN A 360 22.22 -21.42 -7.80
N PRO A 361 23.18 -21.60 -6.88
CA PRO A 361 23.91 -22.85 -6.69
C PRO A 361 22.99 -24.04 -6.48
N GLY A 362 23.28 -25.14 -7.17
CA GLY A 362 22.54 -26.39 -7.07
C GLY A 362 21.19 -26.42 -7.80
N GLN A 363 20.73 -25.31 -8.38
CA GLN A 363 19.50 -25.28 -9.20
C GLN A 363 19.80 -25.48 -10.68
N TYR A 364 18.88 -26.13 -11.38
CA TYR A 364 19.00 -26.39 -12.81
C TYR A 364 17.64 -26.45 -13.49
N VAL A 365 17.60 -26.04 -14.75
CA VAL A 365 16.49 -26.32 -15.64
C VAL A 365 16.59 -27.78 -16.07
N CYS A 366 15.47 -28.49 -16.01
CA CYS A 366 15.38 -29.89 -16.40
C CYS A 366 15.13 -30.07 -17.91
N GLU A 367 15.40 -31.27 -18.44
CA GLU A 367 14.99 -31.63 -19.80
C GLU A 367 13.47 -31.83 -19.89
N GLU A 368 12.90 -32.36 -18.82
CA GLU A 368 11.49 -32.60 -18.65
C GLU A 368 10.66 -31.31 -18.65
N ARG A 369 9.45 -31.42 -19.19
CA ARG A 369 8.48 -30.33 -19.26
C ARG A 369 7.08 -30.86 -18.98
N VAL A 370 6.23 -29.98 -18.46
CA VAL A 370 4.83 -30.28 -18.15
C VAL A 370 3.89 -29.34 -18.88
N THR A 371 2.63 -29.73 -18.97
CA THR A 371 1.54 -28.84 -19.38
C THR A 371 0.80 -28.37 -18.13
N VAL A 372 0.64 -27.05 -17.99
CA VAL A 372 -0.17 -26.44 -16.93
C VAL A 372 -1.57 -26.20 -17.48
N VAL A 373 -2.60 -26.77 -16.84
CA VAL A 373 -3.98 -26.73 -17.33
C VAL A 373 -4.85 -25.91 -16.39
N GLY A 374 -5.39 -24.80 -16.89
CA GLY A 374 -6.33 -23.93 -16.19
C GLY A 374 -7.77 -24.10 -16.69
N PRO A 375 -8.75 -23.43 -16.06
CA PRO A 375 -10.16 -23.51 -16.42
C PRO A 375 -10.47 -23.06 -17.85
N LYS A 376 -9.71 -22.09 -18.38
CA LYS A 376 -9.96 -21.48 -19.69
C LYS A 376 -9.07 -22.07 -20.78
N ASN A 377 -7.76 -22.14 -20.53
CA ASN A 377 -6.77 -22.65 -21.50
C ASN A 377 -5.67 -23.44 -20.79
N ARG A 378 -4.66 -23.85 -21.57
CA ARG A 378 -3.46 -24.57 -21.11
C ARG A 378 -2.19 -23.88 -21.57
N LEU A 379 -1.11 -24.09 -20.83
CA LEU A 379 0.27 -23.71 -21.16
C LEU A 379 1.08 -24.97 -21.37
N GLU A 380 1.52 -25.19 -22.59
CA GLU A 380 2.31 -26.37 -22.95
C GLU A 380 3.80 -26.14 -22.72
N ARG A 381 4.54 -27.23 -22.52
CA ARG A 381 6.02 -27.24 -22.46
C ARG A 381 6.58 -26.29 -21.39
N VAL A 382 5.90 -26.16 -20.25
CA VAL A 382 6.39 -25.39 -19.10
C VAL A 382 7.61 -26.08 -18.49
N GLY A 383 8.66 -25.30 -18.22
CA GLY A 383 9.92 -25.81 -17.71
C GLY A 383 9.81 -26.26 -16.25
N ILE A 384 10.65 -27.22 -15.87
CA ILE A 384 10.79 -27.67 -14.48
C ILE A 384 12.13 -27.20 -13.96
N ILE A 385 12.14 -26.67 -12.73
CA ILE A 385 13.39 -26.30 -12.04
C ILE A 385 13.64 -27.31 -10.91
N GLY A 386 14.74 -28.04 -11.06
CA GLY A 386 15.25 -28.97 -10.08
C GLY A 386 16.22 -28.31 -9.07
N PRO A 387 16.56 -29.03 -7.99
CA PRO A 387 16.07 -30.37 -7.62
C PRO A 387 14.62 -30.36 -7.11
N PRO A 388 13.99 -31.54 -6.92
CA PRO A 388 12.68 -31.63 -6.29
C PRO A 388 12.63 -30.93 -4.93
N ARG A 389 11.49 -30.31 -4.62
CA ARG A 389 11.25 -29.53 -3.39
C ARG A 389 10.24 -30.24 -2.47
N PRO A 390 10.14 -29.85 -1.19
CA PRO A 390 9.13 -30.40 -0.28
C PRO A 390 7.67 -30.12 -0.69
N ALA A 391 7.44 -29.09 -1.50
CA ALA A 391 6.12 -28.74 -2.02
C ALA A 391 6.21 -28.38 -3.50
N SER A 392 5.17 -28.74 -4.26
CA SER A 392 5.06 -28.36 -5.67
C SER A 392 4.46 -26.97 -5.80
N GLN A 393 4.94 -26.22 -6.78
CA GLN A 393 4.54 -24.84 -7.00
C GLN A 393 4.66 -24.49 -8.48
N VAL A 394 3.76 -23.67 -8.96
CA VAL A 394 3.73 -23.17 -10.34
C VAL A 394 3.87 -21.66 -10.30
N GLU A 395 4.91 -21.16 -10.95
CA GLU A 395 5.17 -19.73 -11.10
C GLU A 395 4.81 -19.30 -12.52
N ILE A 396 3.87 -18.37 -12.65
CA ILE A 396 3.37 -17.84 -13.92
C ILE A 396 3.42 -16.31 -13.93
N SER A 397 3.27 -15.70 -15.11
CA SER A 397 3.06 -14.26 -15.21
C SER A 397 1.58 -13.87 -15.15
N ARG A 398 1.30 -12.58 -15.03
CA ARG A 398 -0.08 -12.06 -15.02
C ARG A 398 -0.80 -12.33 -16.34
N THR A 399 -0.07 -12.28 -17.45
CA THR A 399 -0.60 -12.62 -18.78
C THR A 399 -1.04 -14.08 -18.83
N ASP A 400 -0.27 -14.97 -18.21
CA ASP A 400 -0.57 -16.40 -18.12
C ASP A 400 -1.80 -16.68 -17.25
N GLU A 401 -1.98 -15.93 -16.16
CA GLU A 401 -3.16 -16.00 -15.30
C GLU A 401 -4.44 -15.73 -16.10
N PHE A 402 -4.49 -14.64 -16.86
CA PHE A 402 -5.63 -14.30 -17.73
C PHE A 402 -5.86 -15.35 -18.84
N HIS A 403 -4.78 -15.93 -19.35
CA HIS A 403 -4.85 -16.98 -20.36
C HIS A 403 -5.44 -18.26 -19.78
N LEU A 404 -4.95 -18.69 -18.61
CA LEU A 404 -5.39 -19.90 -17.92
C LEU A 404 -6.79 -19.76 -17.31
N GLY A 405 -7.26 -18.54 -17.04
CA GLY A 405 -8.56 -18.29 -16.42
C GLY A 405 -8.57 -18.59 -14.92
N VAL A 406 -7.49 -18.23 -14.25
CA VAL A 406 -7.27 -18.36 -12.80
C VAL A 406 -6.95 -16.98 -12.22
N ASP A 407 -7.00 -16.81 -10.90
CA ASP A 407 -6.56 -15.58 -10.22
C ASP A 407 -5.40 -15.93 -9.29
N ALA A 408 -4.17 -15.77 -9.78
CA ALA A 408 -2.96 -16.21 -9.09
C ALA A 408 -2.36 -15.04 -8.30
N PRO A 409 -2.35 -15.09 -6.96
CA PRO A 409 -1.85 -13.98 -6.16
C PRO A 409 -0.33 -13.81 -6.33
N VAL A 410 0.15 -12.58 -6.15
CA VAL A 410 1.60 -12.32 -6.07
C VAL A 410 2.13 -12.84 -4.74
N ARG A 411 3.12 -13.73 -4.78
CA ARG A 411 3.71 -14.39 -3.59
C ARG A 411 5.20 -14.62 -3.76
N LEU A 412 5.91 -14.80 -2.65
CA LEU A 412 7.28 -15.29 -2.66
C LEU A 412 7.29 -16.79 -2.98
N SER A 413 8.30 -17.23 -3.75
CA SER A 413 8.54 -18.65 -4.00
C SER A 413 8.73 -19.41 -2.69
N GLY A 414 7.85 -20.40 -2.45
CA GLY A 414 7.70 -21.15 -1.20
C GLY A 414 6.44 -20.83 -0.39
N ASP A 415 5.77 -19.69 -0.65
CA ASP A 415 4.54 -19.32 0.06
C ASP A 415 3.28 -19.79 -0.68
N HIS A 416 2.71 -20.88 -0.19
CA HIS A 416 1.53 -21.53 -0.76
C HIS A 416 0.22 -21.10 -0.06
N ARG A 417 0.27 -20.28 0.99
CA ARG A 417 -0.89 -19.98 1.83
C ARG A 417 -1.93 -19.17 1.05
N GLY A 418 -3.17 -19.67 1.03
CA GLY A 418 -4.29 -19.02 0.33
C GLY A 418 -4.11 -18.92 -1.18
N THR A 419 -3.22 -19.73 -1.77
CA THR A 419 -2.98 -19.74 -3.22
C THR A 419 -3.89 -20.76 -3.90
N PRO A 420 -4.36 -20.49 -5.13
CA PRO A 420 -5.20 -21.43 -5.87
C PRO A 420 -4.40 -22.67 -6.28
N GLY A 421 -5.14 -23.75 -6.53
CA GLY A 421 -4.64 -24.96 -7.15
C GLY A 421 -4.58 -24.86 -8.68
N ILE A 422 -3.89 -25.83 -9.30
CA ILE A 422 -3.81 -25.94 -10.76
C ILE A 422 -3.52 -27.39 -11.16
N THR A 423 -3.87 -27.77 -12.38
CA THR A 423 -3.53 -29.09 -12.91
C THR A 423 -2.19 -29.07 -13.63
N LEU A 424 -1.39 -30.11 -13.44
CA LEU A 424 -0.19 -30.43 -14.20
C LEU A 424 -0.37 -31.75 -14.96
N GLU A 425 0.03 -31.79 -16.23
CA GLU A 425 0.02 -32.98 -17.08
C GLU A 425 1.43 -33.28 -17.59
N GLY A 426 1.87 -34.54 -17.41
CA GLY A 426 3.13 -35.09 -17.90
C GLY A 426 2.89 -36.33 -18.77
N PRO A 427 3.94 -36.91 -19.36
CA PRO A 427 3.81 -38.05 -20.28
C PRO A 427 3.26 -39.32 -19.62
N ALA A 428 3.45 -39.51 -18.31
CA ALA A 428 3.01 -40.70 -17.59
C ALA A 428 1.71 -40.50 -16.80
N GLY A 429 1.28 -39.26 -16.58
CA GLY A 429 0.11 -38.99 -15.74
C GLY A 429 -0.21 -37.52 -15.52
N ARG A 430 -1.14 -37.28 -14.59
CA ARG A 430 -1.68 -35.97 -14.24
C ARG A 430 -1.69 -35.79 -12.73
N VAL A 431 -1.36 -34.58 -12.28
CA VAL A 431 -1.39 -34.16 -10.88
C VAL A 431 -2.31 -32.96 -10.74
N VAL A 432 -3.19 -32.96 -9.74
CA VAL A 432 -4.02 -31.80 -9.39
C VAL A 432 -3.46 -31.20 -8.09
N LEU A 433 -2.86 -30.03 -8.20
CA LEU A 433 -2.42 -29.28 -7.03
C LEU A 433 -3.62 -28.60 -6.39
N THR A 434 -3.73 -28.70 -5.07
CA THR A 434 -4.77 -27.99 -4.29
C THR A 434 -4.38 -26.56 -3.96
N SER A 435 -3.10 -26.23 -4.03
CA SER A 435 -2.50 -24.92 -3.79
C SER A 435 -1.14 -24.83 -4.49
N GLY A 436 -0.56 -23.63 -4.57
CA GLY A 436 0.81 -23.41 -5.05
C GLY A 436 0.91 -22.76 -6.42
N LEU A 437 -0.18 -22.24 -6.98
CA LEU A 437 -0.11 -21.39 -8.18
C LEU A 437 0.06 -19.93 -7.77
N ILE A 438 1.14 -19.29 -8.24
CA ILE A 438 1.47 -17.90 -7.87
C ILE A 438 1.99 -17.09 -9.06
N CYS A 439 1.86 -15.77 -8.97
CA CYS A 439 2.75 -14.84 -9.66
C CYS A 439 3.96 -14.58 -8.75
N ALA A 440 5.18 -14.80 -9.26
CA ALA A 440 6.37 -14.67 -8.44
C ALA A 440 6.62 -13.20 -8.08
N TRP A 441 6.80 -12.92 -6.79
CA TRP A 441 7.17 -11.58 -6.33
C TRP A 441 8.64 -11.30 -6.67
N ARG A 442 8.92 -10.13 -7.26
CA ARG A 442 10.29 -9.69 -7.58
C ARG A 442 11.19 -9.62 -6.34
N HIS A 443 12.37 -10.22 -6.38
CA HIS A 443 13.21 -10.32 -5.19
C HIS A 443 14.69 -10.34 -5.55
N ILE A 444 15.54 -10.01 -4.58
CA ILE A 444 16.99 -10.13 -4.68
C ILE A 444 17.44 -11.25 -3.75
N HIS A 445 18.20 -12.19 -4.30
CA HIS A 445 18.98 -13.12 -3.53
C HIS A 445 20.29 -12.47 -3.11
N MET A 446 20.66 -12.59 -1.83
CA MET A 446 21.89 -12.06 -1.26
C MET A 446 22.52 -13.08 -0.33
N THR A 447 23.85 -13.17 -0.31
CA THR A 447 24.56 -13.73 0.85
C THR A 447 24.47 -12.78 2.04
N PRO A 448 24.76 -13.20 3.29
CA PRO A 448 24.87 -12.25 4.40
C PRO A 448 25.93 -11.16 4.16
N GLU A 449 27.04 -11.50 3.48
CA GLU A 449 28.08 -10.55 3.11
C GLU A 449 27.55 -9.51 2.11
N ASP A 450 26.78 -9.93 1.10
CA ASP A 450 26.09 -9.00 0.21
C ASP A 450 25.12 -8.11 1.01
N ALA A 451 24.25 -8.70 1.82
CA ALA A 451 23.26 -7.95 2.59
C ALA A 451 23.91 -6.88 3.49
N GLU A 452 24.99 -7.22 4.18
CA GLU A 452 25.81 -6.28 4.95
C GLU A 452 26.42 -5.19 4.06
N ARG A 453 26.98 -5.57 2.90
CA ARG A 453 27.57 -4.65 1.93
C ARG A 453 26.56 -3.62 1.43
N TYR A 454 25.35 -4.07 1.09
CA TYR A 454 24.22 -3.27 0.60
C TYR A 454 23.45 -2.56 1.72
N GLY A 455 23.74 -2.85 2.99
CA GLY A 455 23.08 -2.22 4.14
C GLY A 455 21.62 -2.64 4.32
N VAL A 456 21.27 -3.85 3.92
CA VAL A 456 19.91 -4.40 3.92
C VAL A 456 19.85 -5.72 4.70
N SER A 457 18.66 -6.11 5.12
CA SER A 457 18.37 -7.32 5.88
C SER A 457 17.36 -8.22 5.17
N HIS A 458 17.30 -9.48 5.59
CA HIS A 458 16.28 -10.40 5.08
C HIS A 458 14.87 -9.87 5.33
N GLY A 459 14.07 -9.79 4.27
CA GLY A 459 12.69 -9.30 4.31
C GLY A 459 12.55 -7.81 4.00
N ASP A 460 13.66 -7.07 3.89
CA ASP A 460 13.62 -5.66 3.50
C ASP A 460 13.00 -5.48 2.12
N ARG A 461 12.25 -4.39 1.96
CA ARG A 461 11.75 -3.93 0.64
C ARG A 461 12.69 -2.83 0.17
N VAL A 462 13.27 -3.04 -1.01
CA VAL A 462 14.17 -2.09 -1.63
C VAL A 462 13.61 -1.63 -2.97
N GLU A 463 14.10 -0.49 -3.42
CA GLU A 463 13.89 -0.02 -4.78
C GLU A 463 15.17 -0.33 -5.57
N VAL A 464 15.03 -0.71 -6.84
CA VAL A 464 16.15 -1.02 -7.73
C VAL A 464 16.03 -0.13 -8.95
N GLU A 465 16.97 0.78 -9.10
CA GLU A 465 17.17 1.57 -10.31
C GLU A 465 17.82 0.69 -11.37
N LEU A 466 17.19 0.58 -12.53
CA LEU A 466 17.68 -0.24 -13.63
C LEU A 466 18.47 0.62 -14.61
N ASP A 467 19.60 0.08 -15.06
CA ASP A 467 20.35 0.67 -16.16
C ASP A 467 19.66 0.32 -17.48
N THR A 468 18.82 1.22 -18.00
CA THR A 468 18.12 1.06 -19.27
C THR A 468 18.41 2.22 -20.20
N ASP A 469 18.58 1.95 -21.50
CA ASP A 469 18.90 2.94 -22.53
C ASP A 469 17.83 4.06 -22.59
N GLY A 470 18.06 5.15 -21.85
CA GLY A 470 17.29 6.39 -21.91
C GLY A 470 15.95 6.38 -21.17
N ARG A 471 15.67 5.44 -20.26
CA ARG A 471 14.51 5.49 -19.34
C ARG A 471 14.95 5.34 -17.89
N ASP A 472 14.60 6.32 -17.05
CA ASP A 472 14.72 6.16 -15.60
C ASP A 472 13.65 5.17 -15.14
N LEU A 473 14.05 3.93 -14.88
CA LEU A 473 13.15 2.88 -14.44
C LEU A 473 13.54 2.36 -13.06
N VAL A 474 12.62 2.55 -12.10
CA VAL A 474 12.79 2.05 -10.74
C VAL A 474 11.80 0.92 -10.47
N LEU A 475 12.33 -0.27 -10.23
CA LEU A 475 11.55 -1.40 -9.71
C LEU A 475 11.39 -1.23 -8.22
N ARG A 476 10.18 -0.88 -7.80
CA ARG A 476 9.81 -0.79 -6.39
C ARG A 476 9.40 -2.14 -5.82
N ASP A 477 9.36 -2.22 -4.50
CA ASP A 477 8.85 -3.37 -3.75
C ASP A 477 9.65 -4.66 -3.96
N VAL A 478 10.97 -4.55 -4.16
CA VAL A 478 11.84 -5.71 -4.35
C VAL A 478 12.21 -6.30 -2.99
N ILE A 479 11.89 -7.58 -2.76
CA ILE A 479 12.16 -8.23 -1.46
C ILE A 479 13.61 -8.72 -1.39
N VAL A 480 14.31 -8.42 -0.30
CA VAL A 480 15.64 -8.95 -0.01
C VAL A 480 15.55 -10.33 0.66
N ARG A 481 16.21 -11.32 0.07
CA ARG A 481 16.29 -12.69 0.60
C ARG A 481 17.74 -13.03 0.91
N VAL A 482 18.06 -13.24 2.19
CA VAL A 482 19.43 -13.48 2.64
C VAL A 482 19.60 -14.95 3.04
N LYS A 483 20.52 -15.66 2.40
CA LYS A 483 20.97 -17.01 2.77
C LYS A 483 22.41 -17.24 2.31
N ASP A 484 23.18 -18.03 3.06
CA ASP A 484 24.58 -18.34 2.74
C ASP A 484 24.75 -18.98 1.36
N SER A 485 23.76 -19.76 0.92
CA SER A 485 23.80 -20.50 -0.34
C SER A 485 23.45 -19.66 -1.57
N TYR A 486 23.07 -18.38 -1.41
CA TYR A 486 22.63 -17.56 -2.51
C TYR A 486 23.80 -16.95 -3.30
N VAL A 487 23.50 -16.63 -4.55
CA VAL A 487 24.34 -15.76 -5.38
C VAL A 487 23.57 -14.46 -5.60
N LEU A 488 24.28 -13.33 -5.56
CA LEU A 488 23.69 -12.01 -5.77
C LEU A 488 22.99 -11.91 -7.13
N GLU A 489 21.67 -11.90 -7.12
CA GLU A 489 20.86 -11.87 -8.33
C GLU A 489 19.45 -11.37 -8.02
N MET A 490 18.95 -10.43 -8.83
CA MET A 490 17.56 -9.99 -8.79
C MET A 490 16.72 -10.82 -9.76
N HIS A 491 15.57 -11.30 -9.32
CA HIS A 491 14.62 -12.05 -10.12
C HIS A 491 13.36 -11.21 -10.36
N ILE A 492 12.96 -11.12 -11.62
CA ILE A 492 11.70 -10.53 -12.08
C ILE A 492 10.96 -11.51 -13.00
N ASP A 493 9.65 -11.35 -13.15
CA ASP A 493 8.90 -12.15 -14.11
C ASP A 493 9.04 -11.63 -15.56
N THR A 494 8.51 -12.41 -16.51
CA THR A 494 8.59 -12.08 -17.95
C THR A 494 7.76 -10.87 -18.35
N ASP A 495 6.60 -10.63 -17.71
CA ASP A 495 5.75 -9.47 -18.00
C ASP A 495 6.42 -8.20 -17.47
N GLU A 496 7.03 -8.27 -16.28
CA GLU A 496 7.83 -7.18 -15.69
C GLU A 496 9.01 -6.82 -16.59
N ALA A 497 9.75 -7.82 -17.07
CA ALA A 497 10.88 -7.61 -17.98
C ALA A 497 10.45 -6.99 -19.31
N ASN A 498 9.37 -7.49 -19.91
CA ASN A 498 8.84 -6.95 -21.17
C ASN A 498 8.31 -5.52 -20.99
N ALA A 499 7.63 -5.23 -19.88
CA ALA A 499 7.17 -3.88 -19.56
C ALA A 499 8.35 -2.90 -19.32
N ALA A 500 9.46 -3.43 -18.83
CA ALA A 500 10.69 -2.72 -18.55
C ALA A 500 11.68 -2.66 -19.74
N ASP A 501 11.40 -3.37 -20.84
CA ASP A 501 12.28 -3.47 -22.02
C ASP A 501 13.67 -4.04 -21.69
N LEU A 502 13.73 -5.02 -20.78
CA LEU A 502 15.00 -5.55 -20.25
C LEU A 502 15.55 -6.72 -21.05
N GLY A 503 16.85 -6.64 -21.37
CA GLY A 503 17.63 -7.72 -21.94
C GLY A 503 18.26 -8.66 -20.89
N ALA A 504 18.96 -9.69 -21.37
CA ALA A 504 19.59 -10.72 -20.51
C ALA A 504 20.80 -10.20 -19.69
N ASP A 505 21.38 -9.08 -20.10
CA ASP A 505 22.53 -8.42 -19.47
C ASP A 505 22.12 -7.25 -18.56
N ALA A 506 20.82 -7.12 -18.28
CA ALA A 506 20.30 -6.07 -17.42
C ALA A 506 20.94 -6.12 -16.02
N THR A 507 21.28 -4.95 -15.51
CA THR A 507 21.73 -4.78 -14.13
C THR A 507 20.92 -3.65 -13.48
N GLY A 508 20.87 -3.67 -12.16
CA GLY A 508 20.28 -2.59 -11.40
C GLY A 508 21.13 -2.25 -10.18
N VAL A 509 20.99 -1.04 -9.68
CA VAL A 509 21.58 -0.63 -8.40
C VAL A 509 20.45 -0.49 -7.40
N LEU A 510 20.72 -0.81 -6.12
CA LEU A 510 19.76 -0.44 -5.10
C LEU A 510 19.62 1.08 -5.13
N ALA A 511 18.40 1.54 -5.38
CA ALA A 511 18.10 2.95 -5.25
C ALA A 511 18.47 3.34 -3.82
N PRO A 512 19.25 4.41 -3.62
CA PRO A 512 19.67 4.81 -2.29
C PRO A 512 18.43 5.08 -1.44
N THR A 513 18.21 4.24 -0.44
CA THR A 513 17.21 4.51 0.59
C THR A 513 17.88 5.32 1.70
N HIS A 514 17.25 6.40 2.14
CA HIS A 514 17.79 7.25 3.22
C HIS A 514 17.56 6.63 4.63
N GLY A 515 17.41 5.31 4.75
CA GLY A 515 17.10 4.64 6.01
C GLY A 515 18.16 3.62 6.43
N LYS A 516 18.64 3.70 7.68
CA LYS A 516 19.36 2.62 8.37
C LYS A 516 18.43 1.90 9.35
N ALA A 517 18.59 0.58 9.49
CA ALA A 517 18.03 -0.20 10.59
C ALA A 517 19.05 -0.32 11.73
N THR A 518 18.60 -0.19 12.98
CA THR A 518 19.42 -0.45 14.18
C THR A 518 18.89 -1.69 14.88
N LEU A 519 19.77 -2.67 15.12
CA LEU A 519 19.46 -3.92 15.78
C LEU A 519 19.21 -3.67 17.28
N THR A 520 17.97 -3.76 17.76
CA THR A 520 17.69 -3.88 19.19
C THR A 520 17.89 -5.33 19.60
N ARG A 521 18.93 -5.59 20.40
CA ARG A 521 19.13 -6.87 21.09
C ARG A 521 17.82 -7.27 21.77
N ARG A 522 17.26 -8.42 21.40
CA ARG A 522 16.12 -9.04 22.10
C ARG A 522 16.49 -9.14 23.58
N ALA A 523 15.83 -8.38 24.45
CA ALA A 523 15.83 -8.68 25.87
C ALA A 523 15.06 -9.99 26.03
N VAL A 524 15.78 -11.08 26.31
CA VAL A 524 15.17 -12.26 26.89
C VAL A 524 14.72 -11.85 28.29
N LEU A 525 13.43 -11.54 28.45
CA LEU A 525 12.78 -11.65 29.75
C LEU A 525 12.38 -13.12 29.91
N LEU A 526 13.28 -13.90 30.51
CA LEU A 526 12.88 -15.10 31.23
C LEU A 526 12.17 -14.59 32.47
N ASP A 527 10.85 -14.74 32.50
CA ASP A 527 10.08 -14.49 33.70
C ASP A 527 10.48 -15.55 34.73
N THR A 528 11.23 -15.12 35.74
CA THR A 528 11.56 -15.94 36.89
C THR A 528 10.39 -15.94 37.87
N ALA A 529 9.87 -17.15 38.08
CA ALA A 529 9.28 -17.68 39.31
C ALA A 529 7.80 -17.39 39.63
N GLY A 530 7.06 -18.49 39.89
CA GLY A 530 6.14 -18.53 41.03
C GLY A 530 4.84 -19.33 40.87
N GLY A 531 4.95 -20.66 41.01
CA GLY A 531 3.99 -21.65 41.53
C GLY A 531 2.50 -21.35 41.75
N ALA A 532 1.66 -22.29 41.28
CA ALA A 532 0.56 -22.90 42.03
C ALA A 532 0.08 -24.18 41.32
N GLY A 533 0.09 -25.33 42.00
CA GLY A 533 -0.49 -26.61 41.56
C GLY A 533 0.49 -27.76 41.48
#